data_AF-A0A7J4IAG8-F1
#
_entry.id   AF-A0A7J4IAG8-F1
#
_cell.length_a   1.000
_cell.length_b   1.000
_cell.length_c   1.000
_cell.angle_alpha   90.00
_cell.angle_beta   90.00
_cell.angle_gamma   90.00
#
_symmetry.space_group_name_H-M   'P 1'
#
loop_
_entity.id
_entity.type
_entity.pdbx_description
1 polymer ?
#
loop_
_entity_poly.entity_id
_entity_poly.type
_entity_poly.pdbx_seq_one_letter_code
_entity_poly.pdbx_strand_id
1 'polypeptide(L)'
;MKKGQSATESMVLITLLTFLLIASLAAVSDDIIRASNSKYENLLKELSEVIEREAQIALSSEDGYYHQFTLPPTLNGLPYIVSVTNSTLISGQANFTLLGVASQKAGLPLNVTKALARDVRGTVVRGVNTIGKEENIIVLRPLPLTSVQGAACSTCSEGIVTLEECCDHGYAACCQ
;
A
#
# COMPACT_ATOMS: atom_id res chain seq x y z
N MET A 1 -64.33 -25.32 -2.92
CA MET A 1 -62.90 -25.62 -2.67
C MET A 1 -61.91 -24.95 -3.64
N LYS A 2 -62.33 -24.12 -4.61
CA LYS A 2 -61.42 -23.52 -5.61
C LYS A 2 -60.58 -22.31 -5.15
N LYS A 3 -60.84 -21.74 -3.97
CA LYS A 3 -60.15 -20.51 -3.50
C LYS A 3 -58.74 -20.75 -2.93
N GLY A 4 -58.39 -21.98 -2.54
CA GLY A 4 -57.07 -22.30 -1.98
C GLY A 4 -55.96 -22.52 -3.01
N GLN A 5 -56.32 -22.98 -4.21
CA GLN A 5 -55.35 -23.34 -5.26
C GLN A 5 -54.58 -22.12 -5.82
N SER A 6 -55.24 -20.96 -5.90
CA SER A 6 -54.62 -19.72 -6.38
C SER A 6 -53.56 -19.16 -5.41
N ALA A 7 -53.78 -19.33 -4.09
CA ALA A 7 -52.80 -18.92 -3.08
C ALA A 7 -51.53 -19.78 -3.13
N THR A 8 -51.67 -21.10 -3.33
CA THR A 8 -50.53 -22.01 -3.43
C THR A 8 -49.69 -21.76 -4.68
N GLU A 9 -50.32 -21.48 -5.82
CA GLU A 9 -49.60 -21.18 -7.07
C GLU A 9 -48.80 -19.86 -6.96
N SER A 10 -49.39 -18.84 -6.33
CA SER A 10 -48.71 -17.58 -6.05
C SER A 10 -47.50 -17.75 -5.13
N MET A 11 -47.62 -18.59 -4.09
CA MET A 11 -46.53 -18.86 -3.16
C MET A 11 -45.34 -19.57 -3.84
N VAL A 12 -45.62 -20.53 -4.73
CA VAL A 12 -44.58 -21.22 -5.51
C VAL A 12 -43.85 -20.23 -6.42
N LEU A 13 -44.59 -19.34 -7.09
CA LEU A 13 -44.02 -18.35 -8.00
C LEU A 13 -43.14 -17.33 -7.27
N ILE A 14 -43.57 -16.84 -6.11
CA ILE A 14 -42.77 -15.95 -5.26
C ILE A 14 -41.48 -16.64 -4.78
N THR A 15 -41.58 -17.91 -4.38
CA THR A 15 -40.42 -18.69 -3.92
C THR A 15 -39.41 -18.87 -5.06
N LEU A 16 -39.87 -19.20 -6.26
CA LEU A 16 -39.03 -19.33 -7.45
C LEU A 16 -38.32 -18.01 -7.79
N LEU A 17 -39.06 -16.89 -7.80
CA LEU A 17 -38.46 -15.58 -8.07
C LEU A 17 -37.42 -15.18 -7.03
N THR A 18 -37.71 -15.44 -5.75
CA THR A 18 -36.77 -15.16 -4.65
C THR A 18 -35.51 -16.00 -4.79
N PHE A 19 -35.65 -17.28 -5.13
CA PHE A 19 -34.51 -18.17 -5.36
C PHE A 19 -33.63 -17.69 -6.53
N LEU A 20 -34.25 -17.31 -7.65
CA LEU A 20 -33.53 -16.75 -8.81
C LEU A 20 -32.82 -15.44 -8.47
N LEU A 21 -33.44 -14.59 -7.65
CA LEU A 21 -32.84 -13.35 -7.20
C LEU A 21 -31.61 -13.63 -6.33
N ILE A 22 -31.70 -14.53 -5.35
CA ILE A 22 -30.56 -14.91 -4.50
C ILE A 22 -29.43 -15.50 -5.34
N ALA A 23 -29.75 -16.39 -6.28
CA ALA A 23 -28.76 -17.01 -7.17
C ALA A 23 -28.03 -15.98 -8.04
N SER A 24 -28.75 -14.99 -8.59
CA SER A 24 -28.13 -13.95 -9.40
C SER A 24 -27.27 -12.98 -8.57
N LEU A 25 -27.71 -12.62 -7.36
CA LEU A 25 -26.90 -11.81 -6.42
C LEU A 25 -25.60 -12.53 -6.03
N ALA A 26 -25.66 -13.85 -5.79
CA ALA A 26 -24.49 -14.64 -5.48
C ALA A 26 -23.47 -14.63 -6.63
N ALA A 27 -23.93 -14.81 -7.88
CA ALA A 27 -23.07 -14.76 -9.06
C ALA A 27 -22.37 -13.40 -9.24
N VAL A 28 -23.11 -12.30 -9.07
CA VAL A 28 -22.56 -10.94 -9.21
C VAL A 28 -21.56 -10.61 -8.09
N SER A 29 -21.77 -11.15 -6.88
CA SER A 29 -20.88 -10.90 -5.73
C SER A 29 -19.46 -11.42 -5.97
N ASP A 30 -19.32 -12.60 -6.58
CA ASP A 30 -18.02 -13.19 -6.90
C ASP A 30 -17.25 -12.35 -7.93
N ASP A 31 -17.94 -11.83 -8.94
CA ASP A 31 -17.33 -10.98 -9.97
C ASP A 31 -16.83 -9.65 -9.39
N ILE A 32 -17.57 -9.05 -8.46
CA ILE A 32 -17.15 -7.82 -7.76
C ILE A 32 -15.87 -8.06 -6.95
N ILE A 33 -15.79 -9.19 -6.23
CA ILE A 33 -14.59 -9.53 -5.44
C ILE A 33 -13.38 -9.76 -6.36
N ARG A 34 -13.57 -10.51 -7.46
CA ARG A 34 -12.52 -10.75 -8.45
C ARG A 34 -12.02 -9.46 -9.10
N ALA A 35 -12.94 -8.59 -9.51
CA ALA A 35 -12.60 -7.30 -10.10
C ALA A 35 -11.83 -6.41 -9.12
N SER A 36 -12.24 -6.39 -7.84
CA SER A 36 -11.54 -5.64 -6.78
C SER A 36 -10.12 -6.18 -6.55
N ASN A 37 -9.95 -7.51 -6.50
CA ASN A 37 -8.64 -8.14 -6.32
C ASN A 37 -7.72 -7.88 -7.52
N SER A 38 -8.23 -8.00 -8.75
CA SER A 38 -7.47 -7.72 -9.97
C SER A 38 -7.05 -6.24 -10.04
N LYS A 39 -7.95 -5.31 -9.67
CA LYS A 39 -7.60 -3.90 -9.57
C LYS A 39 -6.46 -3.66 -8.57
N TYR A 40 -6.52 -4.33 -7.42
CA TYR A 40 -5.48 -4.20 -6.41
C TYR A 40 -4.14 -4.81 -6.84
N GLU A 41 -4.16 -5.94 -7.53
CA GLU A 41 -2.97 -6.54 -8.15
C GLU A 41 -2.33 -5.60 -9.18
N ASN A 42 -3.14 -4.96 -10.02
CA ASN A 42 -2.65 -3.96 -10.98
C ASN A 42 -1.99 -2.77 -10.27
N LEU A 43 -2.55 -2.29 -9.15
CA LEU A 43 -1.92 -1.23 -8.34
C LEU A 43 -0.58 -1.66 -7.74
N LEU A 44 -0.46 -2.91 -7.26
CA LEU A 44 0.81 -3.46 -6.78
C LEU A 44 1.84 -3.53 -7.92
N LYS A 45 1.40 -3.91 -9.12
CA LYS A 45 2.24 -3.95 -10.32
C LYS A 45 2.71 -2.57 -10.75
N GLU A 46 1.81 -1.60 -10.84
CA GLU A 46 2.14 -0.19 -11.13
C GLU A 46 3.13 0.37 -10.11
N LEU A 47 2.93 0.07 -8.82
CA LEU A 47 3.88 0.47 -7.77
C LEU A 47 5.26 -0.16 -7.98
N SER A 48 5.31 -1.44 -8.33
CA SER A 48 6.57 -2.12 -8.63
C SER A 48 7.27 -1.52 -9.86
N GLU A 49 6.51 -1.07 -10.86
CA GLU A 49 7.01 -0.43 -12.08
C GLU A 49 7.56 0.98 -11.81
N VAL A 50 6.97 1.72 -10.88
CA VAL A 50 7.52 3.02 -10.45
C VAL A 50 8.89 2.82 -9.82
N ILE A 51 9.02 1.89 -8.86
CA ILE A 51 10.31 1.63 -8.18
C ILE A 51 11.35 1.10 -9.17
N GLU A 52 10.95 0.20 -10.07
CA GLU A 52 11.81 -0.31 -11.15
C GLU A 52 12.30 0.82 -12.06
N ARG A 53 11.40 1.73 -12.46
CA ARG A 53 11.73 2.86 -13.32
C ARG A 53 12.71 3.81 -12.62
N GLU A 54 12.49 4.14 -11.36
CA GLU A 54 13.44 4.95 -10.59
C GLU A 54 14.81 4.28 -10.52
N ALA A 55 14.87 2.98 -10.28
CA ALA A 55 16.12 2.21 -10.30
C ALA A 55 16.80 2.21 -11.67
N GLN A 56 16.05 2.10 -12.77
CA GLN A 56 16.59 2.19 -14.12
C GLN A 56 17.13 3.58 -14.45
N ILE A 57 16.47 4.65 -14.01
CA ILE A 57 16.94 6.02 -14.17
C ILE A 57 18.24 6.23 -13.37
N ALA A 58 18.28 5.77 -12.12
CA ALA A 58 19.49 5.83 -11.31
C ALA A 58 20.64 5.04 -11.95
N LEU A 59 20.36 3.87 -12.54
CA LEU A 59 21.36 3.05 -13.22
C LEU A 59 22.02 3.78 -14.39
N SER A 60 21.21 4.44 -15.24
CA SER A 60 21.69 5.16 -16.42
C SER A 60 22.32 6.52 -16.10
N SER A 61 22.19 6.99 -14.86
CA SER A 61 22.78 8.24 -14.40
C SER A 61 24.24 8.09 -13.99
N GLU A 62 24.95 9.22 -13.92
CA GLU A 62 26.32 9.27 -13.40
C GLU A 62 26.35 9.10 -11.88
N ASP A 63 27.51 8.71 -11.36
CA ASP A 63 27.74 8.63 -9.90
C ASP A 63 27.52 10.00 -9.26
N GLY A 64 26.88 10.02 -8.09
CA GLY A 64 26.40 11.26 -7.46
C GLY A 64 24.95 11.62 -7.82
N TYR A 65 24.29 10.84 -8.69
CA TYR A 65 22.84 10.96 -8.89
C TYR A 65 22.10 10.81 -7.56
N TYR A 66 21.12 11.66 -7.33
CA TYR A 66 20.26 11.64 -6.17
C TYR A 66 18.87 12.15 -6.54
N HIS A 67 17.85 11.38 -6.18
CA HIS A 67 16.47 11.74 -6.42
C HIS A 67 15.58 11.28 -5.28
N GLN A 68 14.54 12.06 -5.01
CA GLN A 68 13.54 11.79 -3.99
C GLN A 68 12.24 11.38 -4.67
N PHE A 69 11.70 10.23 -4.27
CA PHE A 69 10.42 9.74 -4.76
C PHE A 69 9.51 9.36 -3.60
N THR A 70 8.20 9.48 -3.80
CA THR A 70 7.21 9.21 -2.75
C THR A 70 6.34 8.04 -3.13
N LEU A 71 6.23 7.07 -2.22
CA LEU A 71 5.29 5.97 -2.34
C LEU A 71 4.04 6.28 -1.50
N PRO A 72 2.83 5.93 -2.00
CA PRO A 72 1.61 6.20 -1.28
C PRO A 72 1.56 5.46 0.07
N PRO A 73 0.91 6.00 1.11
CA PRO A 73 0.81 5.29 2.40
C PRO A 73 -0.04 4.00 2.31
N THR A 74 -0.99 3.96 1.37
CA THR A 74 -1.89 2.83 1.12
C THR A 74 -2.24 2.75 -0.37
N LEU A 75 -2.54 1.56 -0.85
CA LEU A 75 -3.08 1.35 -2.21
C LEU A 75 -4.58 1.06 -2.10
N ASN A 76 -5.43 1.99 -2.55
CA ASN A 76 -6.89 1.87 -2.42
C ASN A 76 -7.37 1.61 -0.97
N GLY A 77 -6.74 2.26 0.00
CA GLY A 77 -7.02 2.08 1.44
C GLY A 77 -6.46 0.80 2.06
N LEU A 78 -5.77 -0.05 1.29
CA LEU A 78 -5.17 -1.29 1.78
C LEU A 78 -3.67 -1.12 2.07
N PRO A 79 -3.17 -1.71 3.17
CA PRO A 79 -1.75 -1.69 3.49
C PRO A 79 -0.98 -2.68 2.59
N TYR A 80 0.26 -2.30 2.27
CA TYR A 80 1.18 -3.11 1.50
C TYR A 80 2.58 -3.06 2.12
N ILE A 81 3.43 -4.01 1.74
CA ILE A 81 4.83 -4.09 2.11
C ILE A 81 5.70 -4.10 0.85
N VAL A 82 6.85 -3.45 0.94
CA VAL A 82 7.89 -3.50 -0.09
C VAL A 82 9.10 -4.18 0.51
N SER A 83 9.69 -5.13 -0.22
CA SER A 83 10.93 -5.79 0.15
C SER A 83 11.91 -5.69 -1.01
N VAL A 84 13.17 -5.42 -0.70
CA VAL A 84 14.28 -5.45 -1.65
C VAL A 84 15.24 -6.51 -1.14
N THR A 85 15.37 -7.59 -1.89
CA THR A 85 16.18 -8.75 -1.51
C THR A 85 17.27 -8.95 -2.52
N ASN A 86 18.52 -8.86 -2.09
CA ASN A 86 19.66 -9.26 -2.90
C ASN A 86 19.82 -10.77 -2.90
N SER A 87 19.86 -11.39 -4.07
CA SER A 87 20.07 -12.82 -4.22
C SER A 87 21.28 -13.10 -5.11
N THR A 88 22.16 -13.96 -4.62
CA THR A 88 23.42 -14.34 -5.30
C THR A 88 23.36 -15.75 -5.91
N LEU A 89 22.16 -16.33 -6.05
CA LEU A 89 21.99 -17.78 -6.11
C LEU A 89 21.80 -18.39 -7.51
N ILE A 90 22.17 -17.69 -8.58
CA ILE A 90 22.27 -18.35 -9.90
C ILE A 90 23.75 -18.39 -10.31
N SER A 91 24.35 -19.56 -10.05
CA SER A 91 25.67 -19.96 -10.57
C SER A 91 26.89 -19.17 -10.08
N GLY A 92 26.81 -18.50 -8.92
CA GLY A 92 27.96 -17.83 -8.28
C GLY A 92 28.50 -16.60 -9.03
N GLN A 93 27.82 -16.15 -10.09
CA GLN A 93 28.26 -15.03 -10.95
C GLN A 93 27.16 -13.99 -11.23
N ALA A 94 25.89 -14.28 -10.97
CA ALA A 94 24.80 -13.33 -11.17
C ALA A 94 24.39 -12.68 -9.84
N ASN A 95 24.81 -11.43 -9.64
CA ASN A 95 24.23 -10.56 -8.62
C ASN A 95 22.94 -9.96 -9.17
N PHE A 96 21.78 -10.41 -8.69
CA PHE A 96 20.49 -9.81 -9.04
C PHE A 96 19.73 -9.41 -7.78
N THR A 97 19.03 -8.29 -7.89
CA THR A 97 18.19 -7.79 -6.81
C THR A 97 16.73 -8.06 -7.17
N LEU A 98 15.95 -8.58 -6.22
CA LEU A 98 14.51 -8.78 -6.36
C LEU A 98 13.76 -7.71 -5.58
N LEU A 99 12.80 -7.08 -6.24
CA LEU A 99 11.78 -6.23 -5.63
C LEU A 99 10.53 -7.07 -5.41
N GLY A 100 10.11 -7.21 -4.16
CA GLY A 100 8.81 -7.75 -3.79
C GLY A 100 7.87 -6.63 -3.35
N VAL A 101 6.66 -6.61 -3.89
CA VAL A 101 5.57 -5.74 -3.43
C VAL A 101 4.39 -6.64 -3.09
N ALA A 102 4.04 -6.72 -1.81
CA ALA A 102 3.02 -7.64 -1.33
C ALA A 102 1.92 -6.93 -0.54
N SER A 103 0.71 -7.47 -0.66
CA SER A 103 -0.43 -7.09 0.17
C SER A 103 -0.18 -7.46 1.64
N GLN A 104 -0.53 -6.57 2.58
CA GLN A 104 -0.64 -6.93 4.00
C GLN A 104 -2.07 -7.30 4.41
N LYS A 105 -3.03 -7.32 3.47
CA LYS A 105 -4.42 -7.65 3.76
C LYS A 105 -4.57 -9.15 4.06
N ALA A 106 -5.13 -9.48 5.22
CA ALA A 106 -5.48 -10.86 5.57
C ALA A 106 -6.46 -11.46 4.54
N GLY A 107 -6.20 -12.71 4.13
CA GLY A 107 -7.03 -13.42 3.15
C GLY A 107 -6.81 -13.04 1.68
N LEU A 108 -5.85 -12.14 1.37
CA LEU A 108 -5.50 -11.77 0.00
C LEU A 108 -3.98 -11.75 -0.20
N PRO A 109 -3.33 -12.93 -0.35
CA PRO A 109 -1.89 -13.05 -0.48
C PRO A 109 -1.42 -12.72 -1.91
N LEU A 110 -1.63 -11.47 -2.33
CA LEU A 110 -1.11 -10.96 -3.59
C LEU A 110 0.33 -10.49 -3.41
N ASN A 111 1.21 -10.95 -4.29
CA ASN A 111 2.62 -10.59 -4.31
C ASN A 111 3.06 -10.40 -5.76
N VAL A 112 3.63 -9.23 -6.05
CA VAL A 112 4.28 -8.94 -7.32
C VAL A 112 5.77 -8.92 -7.07
N THR A 113 6.50 -9.75 -7.81
CA THR A 113 7.97 -9.77 -7.75
C THR A 113 8.54 -9.32 -9.09
N LYS A 114 9.50 -8.40 -9.05
CA LYS A 114 10.25 -7.95 -10.22
C LYS A 114 11.75 -8.07 -9.98
N ALA A 115 12.49 -8.39 -11.03
CA ALA A 115 13.94 -8.29 -11.02
C ALA A 115 14.31 -6.82 -11.23
N LEU A 116 15.15 -6.28 -10.35
CA LEU A 116 15.75 -4.97 -10.52
C LEU A 116 17.10 -5.08 -11.23
N ALA A 117 17.65 -3.92 -11.57
CA ALA A 117 19.04 -3.80 -12.01
C ALA A 117 20.00 -4.43 -11.00
N ARG A 118 21.22 -4.76 -11.46
CA ARG A 118 22.29 -5.25 -10.60
C ARG A 118 22.68 -4.18 -9.58
N ASP A 119 23.22 -4.63 -8.45
CA ASP A 119 23.82 -3.77 -7.44
C ASP A 119 22.86 -2.72 -6.85
N VAL A 120 21.57 -3.07 -6.72
CA VAL A 120 20.60 -2.27 -5.96
C VAL A 120 20.63 -2.72 -4.49
N ARG A 121 20.85 -1.79 -3.58
CA ARG A 121 20.93 -2.05 -2.13
C ARG A 121 20.03 -1.10 -1.35
N GLY A 122 19.70 -1.51 -0.13
CA GLY A 122 18.95 -0.70 0.81
C GLY A 122 17.51 -1.15 0.98
N THR A 123 16.69 -0.26 1.50
CA THR A 123 15.29 -0.54 1.85
C THR A 123 14.39 0.56 1.33
N VAL A 124 13.15 0.19 1.03
CA VAL A 124 12.10 1.09 0.57
C VAL A 124 10.95 1.00 1.54
N VAL A 125 10.47 2.14 2.02
CA VAL A 125 9.35 2.23 2.95
C VAL A 125 8.20 3.01 2.32
N ARG A 126 7.03 2.99 2.95
CA ARG A 126 5.90 3.82 2.55
C ARG A 126 6.23 5.29 2.83
N GLY A 127 5.78 6.20 1.98
CA GLY A 127 6.09 7.62 2.07
C GLY A 127 7.36 7.99 1.30
N VAL A 128 8.13 8.90 1.86
CA VAL A 128 9.24 9.55 1.16
C VAL A 128 10.49 8.68 1.22
N ASN A 129 11.04 8.39 0.04
CA ASN A 129 12.27 7.63 -0.13
C ASN A 129 13.24 8.42 -0.99
N THR A 130 14.49 8.02 -0.92
CA THR A 130 15.55 8.51 -1.80
C THR A 130 16.21 7.36 -2.51
N ILE A 131 16.61 7.66 -3.73
CA ILE A 131 17.44 6.81 -4.56
C ILE A 131 18.67 7.61 -4.95
N GLY A 132 19.84 6.98 -4.86
CA GLY A 132 21.08 7.58 -5.33
C GLY A 132 22.02 6.54 -5.92
N LYS A 133 23.07 7.02 -6.60
CA LYS A 133 24.13 6.18 -7.15
C LYS A 133 25.47 6.55 -6.53
N GLU A 134 26.08 5.59 -5.84
CA GLU A 134 27.35 5.74 -5.12
C GLU A 134 28.28 4.60 -5.55
N GLU A 135 29.45 4.92 -6.10
CA GLU A 135 30.44 3.93 -6.56
C GLU A 135 29.84 2.88 -7.51
N ASN A 136 29.01 3.33 -8.46
CA ASN A 136 28.25 2.48 -9.38
C ASN A 136 27.25 1.50 -8.72
N ILE A 137 26.92 1.67 -7.44
CA ILE A 137 25.90 0.93 -6.70
C ILE A 137 24.69 1.83 -6.49
N ILE A 138 23.49 1.30 -6.74
CA ILE A 138 22.25 2.03 -6.50
C ILE A 138 21.85 1.83 -5.05
N VAL A 139 21.67 2.92 -4.31
CA VAL A 139 21.31 2.90 -2.90
C VAL A 139 19.93 3.50 -2.69
N LEU A 140 19.03 2.70 -2.13
CA LEU A 140 17.68 3.07 -1.73
C LEU A 140 17.68 3.37 -0.22
N ARG A 141 17.25 4.57 0.16
CA ARG A 141 17.17 4.97 1.57
C ARG A 141 15.78 5.51 1.88
N PRO A 142 15.13 5.03 2.95
CA PRO A 142 13.97 5.72 3.47
C PRO A 142 14.44 7.08 4.01
N LEU A 143 13.72 8.16 3.70
CA LEU A 143 13.90 9.34 4.54
C LEU A 143 13.37 8.98 5.92
N PRO A 144 14.09 9.30 7.00
CA PRO A 144 13.44 9.31 8.29
C PRO A 144 12.19 10.16 8.13
N LEU A 145 11.04 9.62 8.55
CA LEU A 145 9.90 10.46 8.85
C LEU A 145 10.39 11.32 10.01
N THR A 146 11.16 12.38 9.73
CA THR A 146 11.38 13.47 10.67
C THR A 146 9.98 13.85 11.01
N SER A 147 9.65 13.49 12.24
CA SER A 147 8.34 13.65 12.78
C SER A 147 7.96 15.09 12.47
N VAL A 148 6.95 15.28 11.62
CA VAL A 148 5.99 16.34 11.89
C VAL A 148 5.24 15.89 13.15
N GLN A 149 5.98 15.62 14.24
CA GLN A 149 5.58 16.00 15.56
C GLN A 149 5.49 17.50 15.39
N GLY A 150 4.26 17.98 15.11
CA GLY A 150 3.90 19.35 15.44
C GLY A 150 4.53 19.60 16.80
N ALA A 151 5.35 20.65 16.87
CA ALA A 151 6.14 21.00 18.03
C ALA A 151 5.35 20.65 19.29
N ALA A 152 5.65 19.49 19.89
CA ALA A 152 5.03 19.13 21.13
C ALA A 152 5.62 20.13 22.10
N CYS A 153 4.82 21.10 22.51
CA CYS A 153 5.19 22.11 23.49
C CYS A 153 5.69 21.38 24.74
N SER A 154 7.00 21.19 24.83
CA SER A 154 7.68 20.50 25.92
C SER A 154 7.78 21.37 27.18
N THR A 155 7.09 22.51 27.21
CA THR A 155 7.15 23.50 28.29
C THR A 155 5.89 23.57 29.16
N CYS A 156 4.86 22.74 28.97
CA CYS A 156 3.83 22.60 30.01
C CYS A 156 4.38 21.67 31.12
N SER A 157 5.29 22.18 31.95
CA SER A 157 5.89 21.46 33.08
C SER A 157 4.85 21.21 34.17
N GLU A 158 4.73 19.95 34.59
CA GLU A 158 4.15 19.44 35.84
C GLU A 158 3.04 20.30 36.48
N GLY A 159 1.80 20.16 35.98
CA GLY A 159 0.63 20.65 36.72
C GLY A 159 -0.60 21.04 35.90
N ILE A 160 -0.48 21.20 34.58
CA ILE A 160 -1.57 21.68 33.72
C ILE A 160 -2.04 20.53 32.82
N VAL A 161 -3.32 20.17 32.91
CA VAL A 161 -3.85 18.89 32.40
C VAL A 161 -4.54 19.06 31.04
N THR A 162 -4.72 20.28 30.53
CA THR A 162 -5.47 20.52 29.29
C THR A 162 -4.82 21.53 28.35
N LEU A 163 -4.94 21.30 27.03
CA LEU A 163 -4.43 22.17 25.96
C LEU A 163 -5.06 23.57 25.97
N GLU A 164 -6.30 23.72 26.44
CA GLU A 164 -6.97 25.03 26.59
C GLU A 164 -6.27 25.91 27.63
N GLU A 165 -5.82 25.35 28.76
CA GLU A 165 -5.13 26.13 29.82
C GLU A 165 -3.73 26.63 29.41
N CYS A 166 -3.00 25.90 28.55
CA CYS A 166 -1.69 26.39 28.07
C CYS A 166 -1.82 27.61 27.13
N CYS A 167 -2.96 27.81 26.47
CA CYS A 167 -3.22 28.99 25.63
C CYS A 167 -3.59 30.24 26.44
N ASP A 168 -4.36 30.09 27.53
CA ASP A 168 -4.75 31.20 28.39
C ASP A 168 -3.55 31.81 29.15
N HIS A 169 -2.49 31.04 29.39
CA HIS A 169 -1.27 31.53 30.02
C HIS A 169 -0.27 32.23 29.07
N GLY A 170 -0.64 32.48 27.82
CA GLY A 170 0.13 33.34 26.90
C GLY A 170 1.27 32.65 26.14
N TYR A 171 1.30 31.32 26.12
CA TYR A 171 2.26 30.55 25.32
C TYR A 171 1.78 30.41 23.87
N ALA A 172 1.97 31.47 23.07
CA ALA A 172 1.49 31.54 21.68
C ALA A 172 2.03 30.44 20.75
N ALA A 173 3.11 29.75 21.13
CA ALA A 173 3.71 28.67 20.34
C ALA A 173 2.89 27.37 20.31
N CYS A 174 1.90 27.20 21.19
CA CYS A 174 1.10 25.97 21.31
C CYS A 174 -0.33 26.09 20.74
N CYS A 175 -0.74 27.28 20.27
CA CYS A 175 -2.14 27.64 19.97
C CYS A 175 -2.42 27.79 18.46
N GLN A 176 -1.80 26.95 17.63
CA GLN A 176 -2.06 26.90 16.18
C GLN A 176 -2.84 25.64 15.80
#